data_AF-A0A848BXF6-F1
#
_entry.id   AF-A0A848BXF6-F1
#
_cell.length_a   1.000
_cell.length_b   1.000
_cell.length_c   1.000
_cell.angle_alpha   90.00
_cell.angle_beta   90.00
_cell.angle_gamma   90.00
#
_symmetry.space_group_name_H-M   'P 1'
#
loop_
_entity.id
_entity.type
_entity.pdbx_description
1 polymer ?
#
loop_
_entity_poly.entity_id
_entity_poly.type
_entity_poly.pdbx_seq_one_letter_code
_entity_poly.pdbx_strand_id
1 'polypeptide(L)'
;MARYLDELIEKYNAGEIDDESICDNITRITNKEEYINDINENRKKTALANKYAYLKYGKSPEDIIIGWEEDEMILHFISWIKSILPEKDWFMFKSYTLGNITHRQLGRMVGKSENATRKKMSQIRKKINRLIPSYTEQFGDIKEYLRH
;
A
#
# COMPACT_ATOMS: atom_id res chain seq x y z
N MET A 1 -14.04 -9.89 14.01
CA MET A 1 -14.25 -10.91 12.96
C MET A 1 -13.98 -12.31 13.45
N ALA A 2 -12.80 -12.62 14.01
CA ALA A 2 -12.45 -13.97 14.50
C ALA A 2 -13.56 -14.63 15.34
N ARG A 3 -14.05 -13.97 16.40
CA ARG A 3 -15.15 -14.49 17.26
C ARG A 3 -16.43 -14.88 16.51
N TYR A 4 -16.79 -14.18 15.43
CA TYR A 4 -18.06 -14.45 14.72
C TYR A 4 -17.93 -15.62 13.73
N LEU A 5 -16.75 -15.79 13.12
CA LEU A 5 -16.43 -16.97 12.32
C LEU A 5 -16.29 -18.21 13.19
N ASP A 6 -15.67 -18.08 14.36
CA ASP A 6 -15.56 -19.16 15.34
C ASP A 6 -16.94 -19.61 15.83
N GLU A 7 -17.84 -18.68 16.18
CA GLU A 7 -19.23 -18.98 16.55
C GLU A 7 -20.05 -19.62 15.41
N LEU A 8 -19.82 -19.22 14.15
CA LEU A 8 -20.48 -19.84 12.97
C LEU A 8 -20.00 -21.27 12.73
N ILE A 9 -18.69 -21.52 12.88
CA ILE A 9 -18.11 -22.85 12.76
C ILE A 9 -18.61 -23.76 13.89
N GLU A 10 -18.71 -23.25 15.11
CA GLU A 10 -19.28 -24.01 16.24
C GLU A 10 -20.74 -24.41 16.01
N LYS A 11 -21.58 -23.49 15.51
CA LYS A 11 -22.99 -23.77 15.20
C LYS A 11 -23.17 -24.76 14.05
N TYR A 12 -22.31 -24.72 13.04
CA TYR A 12 -22.31 -25.69 11.96
C TYR A 12 -21.88 -27.08 12.42
N ASN A 13 -20.82 -27.15 13.23
CA ASN A 13 -20.39 -28.42 13.83
C ASN A 13 -21.44 -29.00 14.80
N ALA A 14 -22.29 -28.16 15.39
CA ALA A 14 -23.43 -28.56 16.21
C ALA A 14 -24.68 -28.96 15.39
N GLY A 15 -24.65 -28.80 14.06
CA GLY A 15 -25.77 -29.10 13.16
C GLY A 15 -26.93 -28.11 13.22
N GLU A 16 -26.72 -26.92 13.80
CA GLU A 16 -27.74 -25.87 13.93
C GLU A 16 -27.93 -25.03 12.65
N ILE A 17 -27.00 -25.15 11.70
CA ILE A 17 -27.02 -24.52 10.38
C ILE A 17 -26.50 -25.53 9.36
N ASP A 18 -27.12 -25.53 8.18
CA ASP A 18 -26.81 -26.45 7.11
C ASP A 18 -25.65 -25.96 6.22
N ASP A 19 -25.18 -26.87 5.35
CA ASP A 19 -24.04 -26.66 4.45
C ASP A 19 -24.23 -25.41 3.56
N GLU A 20 -25.45 -25.18 3.09
CA GLU A 20 -25.78 -24.05 2.22
C GLU A 20 -25.75 -22.73 3.01
N SER A 21 -26.35 -22.71 4.21
CA SER A 21 -26.36 -21.53 5.07
C SER A 21 -24.97 -21.13 5.55
N ILE A 22 -24.08 -22.08 5.87
CA ILE A 22 -22.71 -21.73 6.26
C ILE A 22 -21.92 -21.16 5.08
N CYS A 23 -22.06 -21.73 3.88
CA CYS A 23 -21.40 -21.23 2.67
C CYS A 23 -21.86 -19.81 2.32
N ASP A 24 -23.15 -19.54 2.42
CA ASP A 24 -23.72 -18.21 2.21
C ASP A 24 -23.21 -17.19 3.24
N ASN A 25 -23.12 -17.59 4.52
CA ASN A 25 -22.61 -16.72 5.57
C ASN A 25 -21.12 -16.42 5.41
N ILE A 26 -20.31 -17.40 5.05
CA ILE A 26 -18.88 -17.19 4.77
C ILE A 26 -18.71 -16.27 3.56
N THR A 27 -19.41 -16.54 2.46
CA THR A 27 -19.38 -15.70 1.24
C THR A 27 -19.77 -14.26 1.56
N ARG A 28 -20.82 -14.06 2.37
CA ARG A 28 -21.26 -12.73 2.79
C ARG A 28 -20.22 -12.00 3.64
N ILE A 29 -19.52 -12.70 4.53
CA ILE A 29 -18.44 -12.13 5.35
C ILE A 29 -17.25 -11.75 4.48
N THR A 30 -16.84 -12.64 3.57
CA THR A 30 -15.73 -12.40 2.64
C THR A 30 -16.01 -11.20 1.74
N ASN A 31 -17.19 -11.13 1.11
CA ASN A 31 -17.59 -9.98 0.28
C ASN A 31 -17.62 -8.67 1.07
N LYS A 32 -18.01 -8.72 2.35
CA LYS A 32 -18.01 -7.55 3.23
C LYS A 32 -16.60 -7.12 3.62
N GLU A 33 -15.69 -8.05 3.87
CA GLU A 33 -14.28 -7.75 4.12
C GLU A 33 -13.58 -7.19 2.88
N GLU A 34 -13.83 -7.77 1.71
CA GLU A 34 -13.35 -7.25 0.41
C GLU A 34 -13.86 -5.84 0.17
N TYR A 35 -15.17 -5.59 0.36
CA TYR A 35 -15.74 -4.25 0.25
C TYR A 35 -15.14 -3.24 1.25
N ILE A 36 -14.90 -3.65 2.50
CA ILE A 36 -14.23 -2.79 3.50
C ILE A 36 -12.78 -2.53 3.12
N ASN A 37 -12.07 -3.52 2.58
CA ASN A 37 -10.71 -3.37 2.08
C ASN A 37 -10.67 -2.42 0.89
N ASP A 38 -11.56 -2.56 -0.08
CA ASP A 38 -11.71 -1.65 -1.22
C ASP A 38 -12.05 -0.23 -0.78
N ILE A 39 -12.97 -0.05 0.18
CA ILE A 39 -13.25 1.27 0.77
C ILE A 39 -12.00 1.83 1.44
N ASN A 40 -11.25 1.02 2.19
CA ASN A 40 -10.04 1.48 2.88
C ASN A 40 -8.91 1.79 1.90
N GLU A 41 -8.77 1.03 0.82
CA GLU A 41 -7.84 1.33 -0.27
C GLU A 41 -8.25 2.60 -1.01
N ASN A 42 -9.53 2.77 -1.32
CA ASN A 42 -10.04 3.99 -1.92
C ASN A 42 -9.87 5.18 -0.99
N ARG A 43 -10.09 5.03 0.32
CA ARG A 43 -9.79 6.08 1.31
C ARG A 43 -8.31 6.39 1.41
N LYS A 44 -7.42 5.38 1.27
CA LYS A 44 -5.97 5.60 1.20
C LYS A 44 -5.58 6.31 -0.09
N LYS A 45 -6.18 5.95 -1.23
CA LYS A 45 -6.01 6.63 -2.53
C LYS A 45 -6.53 8.05 -2.47
N THR A 46 -7.70 8.30 -1.88
CA THR A 46 -8.26 9.63 -1.64
C THR A 46 -7.44 10.41 -0.63
N ALA A 47 -6.88 9.78 0.40
CA ALA A 47 -5.98 10.46 1.34
C ALA A 47 -4.63 10.78 0.70
N LEU A 48 -4.12 9.91 -0.20
CA LEU A 48 -2.97 10.19 -1.04
C LEU A 48 -3.29 11.36 -1.98
N ALA A 49 -4.37 11.23 -2.74
CA ALA A 49 -4.87 12.24 -3.66
C ALA A 49 -5.12 13.55 -2.93
N ASN A 50 -5.68 13.60 -1.73
CA ASN A 50 -5.88 14.83 -0.96
C ASN A 50 -4.59 15.37 -0.34
N LYS A 51 -3.64 14.50 0.02
CA LYS A 51 -2.32 14.88 0.52
C LYS A 51 -1.45 15.48 -0.60
N TYR A 52 -1.65 15.02 -1.83
CA TYR A 52 -1.00 15.54 -3.05
C TYR A 52 -1.85 16.61 -3.77
N ALA A 53 -3.16 16.66 -3.55
CA ALA A 53 -4.10 17.68 -4.04
C ALA A 53 -4.25 18.85 -3.06
N TYR A 54 -3.14 19.24 -2.42
CA TYR A 54 -3.01 20.61 -1.93
C TYR A 54 -2.84 21.58 -3.11
N LEU A 55 -3.84 21.61 -4.00
CA LEU A 55 -3.99 22.54 -5.12
C LEU A 55 -5.47 22.91 -5.18
N LYS A 56 -5.88 23.89 -4.37
CA LYS A 56 -6.08 25.28 -4.81
C LYS A 56 -7.05 25.35 -5.98
N TYR A 57 -8.26 25.85 -5.69
CA TYR A 57 -9.10 26.51 -6.70
C TYR A 57 -8.22 27.41 -7.60
N GLY A 58 -8.19 27.14 -8.92
CA GLY A 58 -7.49 28.01 -9.91
C GLY A 58 -6.56 27.34 -10.93
N LYS A 59 -6.46 26.00 -11.01
CA LYS A 59 -5.64 25.31 -12.02
C LYS A 59 -6.34 25.18 -13.38
N SER A 60 -5.61 25.33 -14.49
CA SER A 60 -6.16 25.15 -15.83
C SER A 60 -6.41 23.66 -16.15
N PRO A 61 -7.22 23.32 -17.16
CA PRO A 61 -7.39 21.93 -17.60
C PRO A 61 -6.07 21.22 -17.91
N GLU A 62 -5.08 21.93 -18.45
CA GLU A 62 -3.73 21.42 -18.71
C GLU A 62 -3.01 21.08 -17.40
N ASP A 63 -3.12 21.92 -16.37
CA ASP A 63 -2.52 21.65 -15.06
C ASP A 63 -3.13 20.43 -14.33
N ILE A 64 -4.39 20.08 -14.67
CA ILE A 64 -5.06 18.88 -14.16
C ILE A 64 -4.53 17.64 -14.88
N ILE A 65 -4.36 17.71 -16.21
CA ILE A 65 -3.81 16.63 -17.02
C ILE A 65 -2.35 16.36 -16.62
N ILE A 66 -1.54 17.40 -16.44
CA ILE A 66 -0.16 17.28 -15.97
C ILE A 66 -0.13 16.61 -14.58
N GLY A 67 -1.05 16.97 -13.69
CA GLY A 67 -1.16 16.32 -12.38
C GLY A 67 -1.51 14.83 -12.46
N TRP A 68 -2.35 14.41 -13.43
CA TRP A 68 -2.65 12.99 -13.65
C TRP A 68 -1.44 12.22 -14.19
N GLU A 69 -0.71 12.81 -15.14
CA GLU A 69 0.54 12.21 -15.65
C GLU A 69 1.60 12.08 -14.54
N GLU A 70 1.73 13.09 -13.67
CA GLU A 70 2.60 13.06 -12.49
C GLU A 70 2.22 11.92 -11.53
N ASP A 71 0.94 11.79 -11.19
CA ASP A 71 0.44 10.73 -10.31
C ASP A 71 0.66 9.33 -10.91
N GLU A 72 0.39 9.16 -12.21
CA GLU A 72 0.63 7.89 -12.92
C GLU A 72 2.11 7.50 -12.90
N MET A 73 3.01 8.47 -13.14
CA MET A 73 4.45 8.22 -13.15
C MET A 73 4.98 7.87 -11.75
N ILE A 74 4.46 8.50 -10.70
CA ILE A 74 4.79 8.16 -9.32
C ILE A 74 4.30 6.73 -8.98
N LEU A 75 3.06 6.38 -9.37
CA LEU A 75 2.51 5.04 -9.16
C LEU A 75 3.28 3.98 -9.93
N HIS A 76 3.65 4.25 -11.17
CA HIS A 76 4.49 3.39 -11.99
C HIS A 76 5.85 3.15 -11.30
N PHE A 77 6.50 4.21 -10.81
CA PHE A 77 7.77 4.08 -10.08
C PHE A 77 7.64 3.24 -8.81
N ILE A 78 6.56 3.41 -8.04
CA ILE A 78 6.28 2.59 -6.85
C ILE A 78 6.07 1.12 -7.23
N SER A 79 5.33 0.85 -8.31
CA SER A 79 5.12 -0.50 -8.84
C SER A 79 6.43 -1.14 -9.30
N TRP A 80 7.28 -0.37 -9.97
CA TRP A 80 8.62 -0.80 -10.36
C TRP A 80 9.51 -1.11 -9.14
N ILE A 81 9.48 -0.29 -8.09
CA ILE A 81 10.21 -0.60 -6.83
C ILE A 81 9.74 -1.93 -6.24
N LYS A 82 8.42 -2.20 -6.26
CA LYS A 82 7.86 -3.47 -5.78
C LYS A 82 8.37 -4.66 -6.58
N SER A 83 8.58 -4.53 -7.89
CA SER A 83 9.05 -5.64 -8.74
C SER A 83 10.53 -5.99 -8.53
N ILE A 84 11.37 -5.01 -8.15
CA ILE A 84 12.83 -5.20 -7.96
C ILE A 84 13.25 -5.54 -6.52
N LEU A 85 12.35 -5.35 -5.55
CA LEU A 85 12.63 -5.63 -4.15
C LEU A 85 12.10 -7.00 -3.73
N PRO A 86 12.87 -7.77 -2.95
CA PRO A 86 12.32 -8.92 -2.23
C PRO A 86 11.14 -8.50 -1.35
N GLU A 87 10.15 -9.36 -1.18
CA GLU A 87 8.91 -9.03 -0.49
C GLU A 87 9.12 -8.43 0.92
N LYS A 88 10.10 -8.94 1.67
CA LYS A 88 10.47 -8.39 2.98
C LYS A 88 11.01 -6.96 2.90
N ASP A 89 11.81 -6.66 1.88
CA ASP A 89 12.38 -5.33 1.67
C ASP A 89 11.32 -4.36 1.13
N TRP A 90 10.43 -4.84 0.27
CA TRP A 90 9.25 -4.10 -0.18
C TRP A 90 8.32 -3.76 0.99
N PHE A 91 8.03 -4.72 1.87
CA PHE A 91 7.22 -4.48 3.07
C PHE A 91 7.84 -3.39 3.95
N MET A 92 9.14 -3.47 4.23
CA MET A 92 9.83 -2.43 5.00
C MET A 92 9.77 -1.07 4.33
N PHE A 93 10.01 -1.02 3.01
CA PHE A 93 9.99 0.20 2.22
C PHE A 93 8.60 0.84 2.19
N LYS A 94 7.55 0.08 1.84
CA LYS A 94 6.17 0.60 1.76
C LYS A 94 5.69 1.08 3.12
N SER A 95 5.95 0.32 4.19
CA SER A 95 5.50 0.67 5.54
C SER A 95 6.18 1.94 6.04
N TYR A 96 7.48 2.10 5.78
CA TYR A 96 8.21 3.30 6.17
C TYR A 96 7.82 4.53 5.34
N THR A 97 7.87 4.41 4.02
CA THR A 97 7.77 5.54 3.08
C THR A 97 6.31 5.97 2.86
N LEU A 98 5.39 5.01 2.72
CA LEU A 98 3.97 5.30 2.47
C LEU A 98 3.15 5.36 3.77
N GLY A 99 3.52 4.55 4.76
CA GLY A 99 2.82 4.47 6.04
C GLY A 99 3.16 5.59 7.04
N ASN A 100 4.15 6.44 6.73
CA ASN A 100 4.60 7.54 7.59
C ASN A 100 4.93 7.11 9.04
N ILE A 101 5.57 5.94 9.19
CA ILE A 101 5.94 5.39 10.50
C ILE A 101 7.43 5.62 10.80
N THR A 102 7.77 5.69 12.09
CA THR A 102 9.15 5.81 12.54
C THR A 102 9.94 4.50 12.37
N HIS A 103 11.27 4.57 12.32
CA HIS A 103 12.14 3.39 12.33
C HIS A 103 11.91 2.49 13.55
N ARG A 104 11.51 3.07 14.69
CA ARG A 104 11.17 2.34 15.91
C ARG A 104 9.89 1.52 15.74
N GLN A 105 8.83 2.14 15.20
CA GLN A 105 7.58 1.45 14.90
C GLN A 105 7.79 0.34 13.86
N LEU A 106 8.53 0.63 12.79
CA LEU A 106 8.88 -0.36 11.78
C LEU A 106 9.68 -1.53 12.38
N GLY A 107 10.65 -1.24 13.23
CA GLY A 107 11.45 -2.26 13.92
C GLY A 107 10.58 -3.20 14.77
N ARG A 108 9.60 -2.66 15.49
CA ARG A 108 8.61 -3.47 16.23
C ARG A 108 7.82 -4.39 15.30
N MET A 109 7.39 -3.91 14.13
CA MET A 109 6.64 -4.71 13.16
C MET A 109 7.46 -5.86 12.58
N VAL A 110 8.76 -5.68 12.38
CA VAL A 110 9.65 -6.69 11.76
C VAL A 110 10.52 -7.45 12.77
N GLY A 111 10.29 -7.28 14.06
CA GLY A 111 11.04 -7.94 15.13
C GLY A 111 12.52 -7.55 15.19
N LYS A 112 12.87 -6.30 14.88
CA LYS A 112 14.26 -5.79 14.86
C LYS A 112 14.43 -4.52 15.70
N SER A 113 15.65 -4.28 16.17
CA SER A 113 16.00 -3.04 16.85
C SER A 113 15.90 -1.83 15.91
N GLU A 114 15.72 -0.64 16.48
CA GLU A 114 15.65 0.61 15.72
C GLU A 114 16.92 0.81 14.86
N ASN A 115 18.11 0.54 15.42
CA ASN A 115 19.38 0.66 14.71
C ASN A 115 19.51 -0.35 13.56
N ALA A 116 19.14 -1.62 13.78
CA ALA A 116 19.14 -2.62 12.71
C ALA A 116 18.17 -2.25 11.58
N THR A 117 17.01 -1.71 11.94
CA THR A 117 15.99 -1.22 11.01
C THR A 117 16.50 -0.03 10.20
N ARG A 118 17.13 0.95 10.83
CA ARG A 118 17.77 2.10 10.16
C ARG A 118 18.85 1.66 9.18
N LYS A 119 19.72 0.72 9.58
CA LYS A 119 20.77 0.16 8.71
C LYS A 119 20.17 -0.55 7.49
N LYS A 120 19.14 -1.37 7.71
CA LYS A 120 18.46 -2.10 6.62
C LYS A 120 17.73 -1.14 5.66
N MET A 121 17.04 -0.14 6.17
CA MET A 121 16.41 0.90 5.33
C MET A 121 17.43 1.67 4.49
N SER A 122 18.60 1.99 5.05
CA SER A 122 19.70 2.59 4.30
C SER A 122 20.17 1.70 3.14
N GLN A 123 20.29 0.39 3.37
CA GLN A 123 20.65 -0.58 2.32
C GLN A 123 19.59 -0.65 1.22
N ILE A 124 18.31 -0.69 1.58
CA ILE A 124 17.20 -0.68 0.62
C ILE A 124 17.25 0.58 -0.25
N ARG A 125 17.41 1.76 0.35
CA ARG A 125 17.56 3.02 -0.40
C ARG A 125 18.77 3.02 -1.34
N LYS A 126 19.92 2.50 -0.89
CA LYS A 126 21.10 2.35 -1.75
C LYS A 126 20.84 1.42 -2.93
N LYS A 127 20.09 0.34 -2.74
CA LYS A 127 19.70 -0.58 -3.83
C LYS A 127 18.82 0.14 -4.85
N ILE A 128 17.78 0.84 -4.40
CA ILE A 128 16.90 1.62 -5.27
C ILE A 128 17.70 2.68 -6.03
N ASN A 129 18.50 3.48 -5.33
CA ASN A 129 19.28 4.57 -5.93
C ASN A 129 20.26 4.10 -7.01
N ARG A 130 20.82 2.89 -6.88
CA ARG A 130 21.69 2.29 -7.90
C ARG A 130 20.94 1.92 -9.18
N LEU A 131 19.65 1.66 -9.08
CA LEU A 131 18.79 1.24 -10.19
C LEU A 131 18.01 2.40 -10.80
N ILE A 132 18.02 3.58 -10.18
CA ILE A 132 17.39 4.80 -10.72
C ILE A 132 17.87 5.12 -12.14
N PRO A 133 19.16 5.07 -12.49
CA PRO A 133 19.60 5.36 -13.86
C PRO A 133 18.92 4.47 -14.91
N SER A 134 18.78 3.18 -14.62
CA SER A 134 18.11 2.22 -15.51
C SER A 134 16.59 2.46 -15.60
N TYR A 135 15.97 2.92 -14.52
CA TYR A 135 14.57 3.37 -14.57
C TYR A 135 14.44 4.62 -15.44
N THR A 136 15.31 5.61 -15.26
CA THR A 136 15.32 6.87 -16.01
C THR A 136 15.48 6.64 -17.51
N GLU A 137 16.35 5.72 -17.91
CA GLU A 137 16.56 5.36 -19.32
C GLU A 137 15.31 4.74 -19.96
N GLN A 138 14.50 3.99 -19.20
CA GLN A 138 13.34 3.26 -19.72
C GLN A 138 12.04 4.06 -19.63
N PHE A 139 11.89 4.90 -18.60
CA PHE A 139 10.60 5.50 -18.24
C PHE A 139 10.67 7.02 -18.02
N GLY A 140 11.84 7.65 -18.16
CA GLY A 140 12.03 9.08 -17.89
C GLY A 140 12.44 9.39 -16.45
N ASP A 141 12.93 10.62 -16.21
CA ASP A 141 13.49 10.99 -14.91
C ASP A 141 12.39 11.23 -13.88
N ILE A 142 12.22 10.26 -12.97
CA ILE A 142 11.27 10.37 -11.85
C ILE A 142 11.47 11.63 -11.01
N LYS A 143 12.66 12.22 -10.98
CA LYS A 143 12.92 13.46 -10.23
C LYS A 143 12.19 14.67 -10.82
N GLU A 144 11.84 14.66 -12.10
CA GLU A 144 11.07 15.74 -12.71
C GLU A 144 9.64 15.74 -12.13
N TYR A 145 9.06 14.57 -11.98
CA TYR A 145 7.71 14.36 -11.41
C TYR A 145 7.64 14.50 -9.88
N LEU A 146 8.78 14.50 -9.18
CA LEU A 146 8.85 14.65 -7.72
C LEU A 146 9.19 16.07 -7.25
N ARG A 147 9.37 17.04 -8.17
CA ARG A 147 9.79 18.42 -7.86
C ARG A 147 8.64 19.39 -7.63
N HIS A 148 7.39 18.97 -7.83
CA HIS A 148 6.18 19.78 -7.71
C HIS A 148 5.31 19.32 -6.54
#